data_AF-A0A2S5CG06-F1
#
_entry.id   AF-A0A2S5CG06-F1
#
_cell.length_a   1.000
_cell.length_b   1.000
_cell.length_c   1.000
_cell.angle_alpha   90.00
_cell.angle_beta   90.00
_cell.angle_gamma   90.00
#
_symmetry.space_group_name_H-M   'P 1'
#
loop_
_entity.id
_entity.type
_entity.pdbx_description
1 polymer ?
#
loop_
_entity_poly.entity_id
_entity_poly.type
_entity_poly.pdbx_seq_one_letter_code
_entity_poly.pdbx_strand_id
1 'polypeptide(L)' 'MDVLLAFIKRALEHPDPAGMLNSLAQMIGDVFKLMPSEKHLSGRDLGRMETTPSLKYRAAG' A
#
# COMPACT_ATOMS: atom_id res chain seq x y z
N MET A 1 7.79 -0.38 23.21
CA MET A 1 7.39 -1.75 22.82
C MET A 1 6.24 -2.26 23.68
N ASP A 2 6.19 -1.91 24.97
CA ASP A 2 5.17 -2.39 25.91
C ASP A 2 3.73 -2.01 25.53
N VAL A 3 3.53 -0.80 25.01
CA VAL A 3 2.21 -0.32 24.56
C VAL A 3 1.70 -1.13 23.37
N LEU A 4 2.58 -1.47 22.41
CA LEU A 4 2.22 -2.27 21.26
C LEU A 4 1.83 -3.69 21.67
N LEU A 5 2.62 -4.31 22.56
CA LEU A 5 2.33 -5.63 23.11
C LEU A 5 1.03 -5.67 23.93
N ALA A 6 0.77 -4.64 24.74
CA ALA A 6 -0.49 -4.51 25.48
C ALA A 6 -1.69 -4.39 24.54
N PHE A 7 -1.55 -3.62 23.45
CA PHE A 7 -2.57 -3.51 22.42
C PHE A 7 -2.84 -4.86 21.72
N ILE A 8 -1.78 -5.58 21.33
CA ILE A 8 -1.90 -6.89 20.68
C ILE A 8 -2.64 -7.88 21.60
N LYS A 9 -2.30 -7.93 22.90
CA LYS A 9 -3.01 -8.77 23.87
C LYS A 9 -4.49 -8.42 23.95
N ARG A 10 -4.81 -7.13 24.07
CA ARG A 10 -6.20 -6.65 24.13
C ARG A 10 -6.99 -6.95 22.85
N ALA A 11 -6.34 -6.90 21.70
CA ALA A 11 -6.97 -7.26 20.43
C ALA A 11 -7.27 -8.77 20.36
N LEU A 12 -6.38 -9.63 20.86
CA LEU A 12 -6.57 -11.08 20.91
C LEU A 12 -7.65 -11.51 21.91
N GLU A 13 -7.86 -10.74 22.98
CA GLU A 13 -8.90 -10.98 24.00
C GLU A 13 -10.29 -10.45 23.58
N HIS A 14 -10.38 -9.72 22.46
CA HIS A 14 -11.64 -9.15 22.00
C HIS A 14 -12.58 -10.26 21.46
N PRO A 15 -13.90 -10.20 21.72
CA PRO A 15 -14.86 -11.19 21.21
C PRO A 15 -14.91 -11.28 19.68
N ASP A 16 -14.58 -10.18 18.99
CA ASP A 16 -14.42 -10.11 17.54
C ASP A 16 -13.15 -9.30 17.20
N PRO A 17 -11.96 -9.93 17.15
CA PRO A 17 -10.70 -9.25 16.86
C PRO A 17 -10.67 -8.67 15.45
N ALA A 18 -11.28 -9.37 14.48
CA ALA A 18 -11.31 -8.97 13.08
C ALA A 18 -12.12 -7.68 12.88
N GLY A 19 -13.32 -7.59 13.48
CA GLY A 19 -14.13 -6.37 13.44
C GLY A 19 -13.47 -5.18 14.12
N MET A 20 -12.79 -5.40 15.26
CA MET A 20 -12.01 -4.37 15.94
C MET A 20 -10.88 -3.82 15.05
N LEU A 21 -10.10 -4.71 14.42
CA LEU A 21 -9.00 -4.31 13.54
C LEU A 21 -9.49 -3.61 12.27
N ASN A 22 -10.59 -4.07 11.68
CA ASN A 22 -11.21 -3.40 10.53
C ASN A 22 -11.65 -1.97 10.89
N SER A 23 -12.30 -1.79 12.04
CA SER A 23 -12.72 -0.48 12.53
C SER A 23 -11.54 0.45 12.78
N LEU A 24 -10.44 -0.08 13.36
CA LEU A 24 -9.19 0.65 13.55
C LEU A 24 -8.58 1.07 12.20
N ALA A 25 -8.52 0.15 11.23
CA ALA A 25 -7.99 0.43 9.90
C ALA A 25 -8.79 1.52 9.19
N GLN A 26 -10.11 1.53 9.35
CA GLN A 26 -10.99 2.55 8.78
C GLN A 26 -10.76 3.93 9.40
N MET A 27 -10.68 4.02 10.74
CA MET A 27 -10.31 5.26 11.44
C MET A 27 -8.93 5.77 11.02
N ILE A 28 -7.96 4.88 10.86
CA ILE A 28 -6.62 5.24 10.37
C ILE A 28 -6.72 5.78 8.94
N GLY A 29 -7.52 5.18 8.07
CA GLY A 29 -7.73 5.66 6.69
C GLY A 29 -8.35 7.05 6.60
N ASP A 30 -9.24 7.39 7.54
CA ASP A 30 -9.87 8.71 7.60
C ASP A 30 -8.89 9.82 8.04
N VAL A 31 -7.98 9.48 8.97
CA VAL A 31 -6.97 10.41 9.50
C VAL A 31 -5.75 10.51 8.59
N PHE A 32 -5.24 9.36 8.14
CA PHE A 32 -4.09 9.25 7.26
C PHE A 32 -4.57 9.04 5.82
N LYS A 33 -4.95 10.14 5.17
CA LYS A 33 -5.22 10.13 3.73
C LYS A 33 -3.92 9.85 2.98
N LEU A 34 -3.74 8.60 2.58
CA LEU A 34 -2.63 8.20 1.71
C LEU A 34 -2.76 8.94 0.38
N MET A 35 -1.75 9.74 0.03
CA MET A 35 -1.71 10.34 -1.30
C MET A 35 -1.63 9.22 -2.36
N PRO A 36 -2.35 9.36 -3.49
CA PRO A 36 -2.23 8.42 -4.59
C PRO A 36 -0.76 8.36 -5.02
N SER A 37 -0.23 7.14 -5.08
CA SER A 37 1.18 6.91 -5.39
C SER A 37 1.49 7.41 -6.80
N GLU A 38 2.31 8.47 -6.91
CA GLU A 38 2.75 8.96 -8.21
C GLU A 38 3.62 7.96 -8.98
N LYS A 39 4.21 7.00 -8.27
CA LYS A 39 5.01 5.90 -8.83
C LYS A 39 4.14 4.80 -9.45
N HIS A 40 2.87 4.69 -9.09
CA HIS A 40 2.00 3.67 -9.69
C HIS A 40 1.69 4.06 -11.14
N LEU A 41 2.25 3.27 -12.05
CA LEU A 41 2.04 3.37 -13.50
C LEU A 41 0.73 2.71 -13.95
N SER A 42 0.05 1.99 -13.05
CA SER A 42 -1.24 1.33 -13.34
C SER A 42 -2.30 2.35 -13.76
N GLY A 43 -2.94 2.11 -14.91
CA GLY A 43 -4.00 2.97 -15.45
C GLY A 43 -3.52 4.30 -16.05
N ARG A 44 -2.21 4.53 -16.16
CA ARG A 44 -1.65 5.71 -16.81
C ARG A 44 -1.35 5.44 -18.28
N ASP A 45 -1.45 6.48 -19.09
CA ASP A 45 -0.89 6.45 -20.43
C ASP A 45 0.64 6.44 -20.32
N LEU A 46 1.24 5.29 -20.62
CA LEU A 46 2.69 5.08 -20.58
C LEU A 46 3.38 5.56 -21.86
N GLY A 47 2.61 6.13 -22.79
CA GLY A 47 3.09 6.53 -24.09
C GLY A 47 3.49 5.31 -24.93
N ARG A 48 4.46 5.52 -25.82
CA ARG A 48 4.92 4.48 -26.74
C ARG A 48 5.72 3.40 -25.99
N MET A 49 5.15 2.19 -25.93
CA MET A 49 5.80 1.01 -25.35
C MET A 49 6.84 0.37 -26.28
N GLU A 50 6.87 0.77 -27.55
CA GLU A 50 7.89 0.31 -28.49
C GLU A 50 9.24 0.96 -28.23
N THR A 51 10.31 0.24 -28.56
CA THR A 51 11.67 0.75 -28.46
C THR A 51 11.86 1.96 -29.37
N THR A 52 12.37 3.06 -28.80
CA THR A 52 12.82 4.19 -29.59
C THR A 52 14.10 3.83 -30.34
N PRO A 53 14.40 4.50 -31.48
CA PRO A 53 15.62 4.23 -32.24
C PRO A 53 16.93 4.36 -31.44
N SER A 54 16.93 5.14 -30.36
CA SER A 54 18.06 5.28 -29.43
C SER A 54 18.20 4.10 -28.46
N LEU A 55 17.14 3.32 -28.24
CA LEU A 55 17.12 2.15 -27.36
C LEU A 55 17.28 0.82 -28.13
N LYS A 56 17.40 0.85 -29.46
CA LYS A 56 17.46 -0.34 -30.32
C LYS A 56 18.60 -1.32 -30.01
N TYR A 57 19.67 -0.86 -29.34
CA TYR A 57 20.83 -1.69 -28.98
C TYR A 57 20.85 -2.15 -27.52
N ARG A 58 19.86 -1.81 -26.68
CA ARG A 58 19.86 -2.20 -25.25
C ARG A 58 19.25 -3.58 -24.96
N ALA A 59 18.80 -4.31 -25.98
CA ALA A 59 18.18 -5.63 -25.82
C ALA A 59 19.18 -6.79 -25.61
N ALA A 60 20.48 -6.51 -25.46
CA ALA A 60 21.49 -7.51 -25.13
C ALA A 60 22.17 -7.13 -23.81
N GLY A 61 21.64 -7.66 -22.71
CA GLY A 61 22.16 -7.53 -21.35
C GLY A 61 21.37 -8.44 -20.43
#